data_AF-A0A830C271-F1
#
_entry.id   AF-A0A830C271-F1
#
_cell.length_a   1.000
_cell.length_b   1.000
_cell.length_c   1.000
_cell.angle_alpha   90.00
_cell.angle_beta   90.00
_cell.angle_gamma   90.00
#
_symmetry.space_group_name_H-M   'P 1'
#
loop_
_entity.id
_entity.type
_entity.pdbx_description
1 polymer ?
#
loop_
_entity_poly.entity_id
_entity_poly.type
_entity_poly.pdbx_seq_one_letter_code
_entity_poly.pdbx_strand_id
1 'polypeptide(L)' 'MILNVRLAHIQAEIARQEVRLKIEQENLKKERSVLMGIASNQDNQDGALEITVSSEKYRCLKFAKAKK' A
#
# COMPACT_ATOMS: atom_id res chain seq x y z
N MET A 1 21.14 -38.92 -12.45
CA MET A 1 20.06 -38.39 -13.30
C MET A 1 18.82 -37.94 -12.53
N ILE A 2 18.25 -38.73 -11.60
CA ILE A 2 17.00 -38.40 -10.89
C ILE A 2 17.07 -37.10 -10.06
N LEU A 3 18.21 -36.80 -9.43
CA LEU A 3 18.39 -35.59 -8.62
C LEU A 3 18.26 -34.29 -9.45
N ASN A 4 18.70 -34.32 -10.71
CA ASN A 4 18.66 -33.15 -11.61
C ASN A 4 17.23 -32.82 -12.06
N VAL A 5 16.37 -33.83 -12.22
CA VAL A 5 14.96 -33.63 -12.57
C VAL A 5 14.20 -33.00 -11.40
N ARG A 6 14.47 -33.47 -10.18
CA ARG A 6 13.87 -32.88 -8.96
C ARG A 6 14.31 -31.43 -8.76
N LEU A 7 15.58 -31.13 -8.99
CA LEU A 7 16.11 -29.76 -8.91
C LEU A 7 15.43 -28.84 -9.94
N ALA A 8 15.32 -29.29 -11.19
CA ALA A 8 14.66 -28.52 -12.25
C ALA A 8 13.18 -28.26 -11.96
N HIS A 9 12.47 -29.23 -11.38
CA HIS A 9 11.08 -29.04 -10.96
C HIS A 9 10.94 -27.94 -9.90
N ILE A 10 11.78 -28.01 -8.85
CA ILE A 10 11.77 -27.03 -7.76
C ILE A 10 12.11 -25.63 -8.29
N GLN A 11 13.11 -25.51 -9.16
CA GLN A 11 13.48 -24.23 -9.78
C GLN A 11 12.34 -23.65 -10.62
N ALA A 12 11.63 -24.48 -11.38
CA ALA A 12 10.47 -24.04 -12.15
C ALA A 12 9.29 -23.62 -11.26
N GLU A 13 9.09 -24.28 -10.12
CA GLU A 13 8.09 -23.88 -9.12
C GLU A 13 8.44 -22.54 -8.46
N ILE A 14 9.69 -22.35 -8.07
CA ILE A 14 10.20 -21.10 -7.51
C ILE A 14 9.97 -19.95 -8.51
N ALA A 15 10.37 -20.13 -9.78
CA ALA A 15 10.17 -19.10 -10.80
C ALA A 15 8.70 -18.73 -11.00
N ARG A 16 7.77 -19.71 -10.96
CA ARG A 16 6.33 -19.43 -11.02
C ARG A 16 5.84 -18.64 -9.80
N GLN A 17 6.34 -18.96 -8.62
CA GLN A 17 5.99 -18.25 -7.39
C GLN A 17 6.55 -16.83 -7.38
N GLU A 18 7.78 -16.62 -7.82
CA GLU A 18 8.41 -15.30 -7.93
C GLU A 18 7.65 -14.36 -8.87
N VAL A 19 7.17 -14.87 -10.01
CA VAL A 19 6.33 -14.09 -10.93
C VAL A 19 5.01 -13.67 -10.28
N ARG A 20 4.34 -14.60 -9.59
CA ARG A 20 3.09 -14.29 -8.87
C ARG A 20 3.31 -13.25 -7.77
N LEU A 21 4.40 -13.39 -7.01
CA LEU A 21 4.75 -12.45 -5.94
C LEU A 21 5.02 -11.05 -6.49
N LYS A 22 5.71 -10.94 -7.63
CA LYS A 22 5.98 -9.65 -8.27
C LYS A 22 4.69 -8.93 -8.66
N ILE A 23 3.73 -9.65 -9.26
CA ILE A 23 2.42 -9.10 -9.64
C ILE A 23 1.66 -8.63 -8.40
N GLU A 24 1.62 -9.44 -7.33
CA GLU A 24 0.96 -9.08 -6.09
C GLU A 24 1.58 -7.84 -5.43
N GLN A 25 2.91 -7.75 -5.42
CA GLN A 25 3.62 -6.55 -4.94
C GLN A 25 3.30 -5.31 -5.76
N GLU A 26 3.18 -5.43 -7.08
CA GLU A 26 2.79 -4.30 -7.94
C GLU A 26 1.35 -3.87 -7.68
N ASN A 27 0.43 -4.82 -7.46
CA ASN A 27 -0.96 -4.52 -7.10
C ASN A 27 -1.03 -3.78 -5.75
N LEU A 28 -0.34 -4.30 -4.72
CA LEU A 28 -0.28 -3.65 -3.42
C LEU A 28 0.36 -2.26 -3.46
N LYS A 29 1.39 -2.06 -4.30
CA LYS A 29 1.98 -0.72 -4.51
C LYS A 29 0.98 0.24 -5.15
N LYS A 30 0.19 -0.21 -6.13
CA LYS A 30 -0.88 0.59 -6.75
C LYS A 30 -1.96 0.94 -5.72
N GLU A 31 -2.44 -0.03 -4.95
CA GLU A 31 -3.42 0.20 -3.89
C GLU A 31 -2.90 1.17 -2.82
N ARG A 32 -1.66 0.97 -2.35
CA ARG A 32 -1.01 1.90 -1.42
C ARG A 32 -0.89 3.31 -2.00
N SER A 33 -0.52 3.45 -3.28
CA SER A 33 -0.43 4.76 -3.93
C SER A 33 -1.78 5.46 -3.98
N VAL A 34 -2.86 4.72 -4.25
CA VAL A 34 -4.23 5.26 -4.22
C VAL A 34 -4.58 5.73 -2.79
N LEU A 35 -4.29 4.90 -1.78
CA LEU A 35 -4.54 5.23 -0.38
C LEU A 35 -3.68 6.39 0.15
N MET A 36 -2.43 6.52 -0.30
CA MET A 36 -1.52 7.59 0.11
C MET A 36 -1.80 8.91 -0.62
N GLY A 37 -2.21 8.86 -1.90
CA GLY A 37 -2.64 10.05 -2.64
C GLY A 37 -3.87 10.72 -2.04
N ILE A 38 -4.70 9.94 -1.34
CA ILE A 38 -5.81 10.41 -0.50
C ILE A 38 -5.35 11.19 0.74
N ALA A 39 -4.18 10.86 1.30
CA ALA A 39 -3.66 11.42 2.55
C ALA A 39 -2.72 12.62 2.34
N SER A 40 -2.08 12.74 1.17
CA SER A 40 -0.96 13.66 0.93
C SER A 40 -1.31 15.14 0.70
N ASN A 41 -2.59 15.54 0.76
CA ASN A 41 -2.97 16.96 0.62
C ASN A 41 -2.95 17.74 1.95
N GLN A 42 -2.31 17.21 2.99
CA GLN A 42 -2.29 17.83 4.32
C GLN A 42 -0.93 18.47 4.62
N ASP A 43 -0.71 19.67 4.10
CA ASP A 43 0.28 20.60 4.66
C ASP A 43 -0.43 21.86 5.15
N ASN A 44 -1.55 21.65 5.83
CA ASN A 44 -2.39 22.73 6.33
C ASN A 44 -1.80 23.16 7.68
N GLN A 45 -1.36 24.42 7.74
CA GLN A 45 -0.67 25.02 8.89
C GLN A 45 -1.49 25.02 10.20
N ASP A 46 -2.77 24.62 10.15
CA ASP A 46 -3.66 24.49 11.30
C ASP A 46 -3.59 23.12 12.00
N GLY A 47 -2.85 22.16 11.42
CA GLY A 47 -2.69 20.81 11.96
C GLY A 47 -3.95 19.95 11.96
N ALA A 48 -4.99 20.33 11.20
CA ALA A 48 -6.19 19.54 10.95
C ALA A 48 -5.89 18.38 9.97
N LEU A 49 -6.55 17.24 10.19
CA LEU A 49 -6.39 16.06 9.34
C LEU A 49 -7.46 16.09 8.22
N GLU A 50 -7.05 16.35 6.97
CA GLU A 50 -7.91 16.25 5.77
C GLU A 50 -7.79 14.90 5.04
N ILE A 51 -8.78 14.03 5.18
CA ILE A 51 -8.80 12.75 4.47
C ILE A 51 -9.73 12.84 3.25
N THR A 52 -9.38 12.16 2.16
CA THR A 52 -10.26 12.01 0.99
C THR A 52 -10.81 10.59 0.93
N VAL A 53 -12.12 10.39 1.11
CA VAL A 53 -12.73 9.06 0.99
C VAL A 53 -13.66 9.07 -0.20
N SER A 54 -13.45 8.18 -1.17
CA SER A 54 -14.35 8.03 -2.33
C SER A 54 -14.60 9.34 -3.11
N SER A 55 -13.57 10.17 -3.28
CA SER A 55 -13.63 11.52 -3.90
C SER A 55 -14.29 12.62 -3.06
N GLU A 56 -14.73 12.31 -1.84
CA GLU A 56 -15.28 13.28 -0.90
C GLU A 56 -14.21 13.68 0.14
N LYS A 57 -14.11 14.98 0.43
CA LYS A 57 -13.11 15.52 1.36
C LYS A 57 -13.71 15.68 2.75
N TYR A 58 -13.07 15.08 3.73
CA TYR A 58 -13.42 15.16 5.15
C TYR A 58 -12.31 15.86 5.91
N ARG A 59 -12.67 16.82 6.79
CA ARG A 59 -11.73 17.55 7.64
C ARG A 59 -12.00 17.23 9.11
N CYS A 60 -11.08 16.50 9.72
CA CYS A 60 -11.12 16.20 11.14
C CYS A 60 -10.43 17.33 11.90
N LEU A 61 -11.21 18.09 12.67
CA LEU A 61 -10.69 19.07 13.60
C LEU A 61 -10.03 18.34 14.78
N LYS A 62 -8.78 18.67 15.10
CA LYS A 62 -8.19 18.25 16.38
C LYS A 62 -9.05 18.85 17.50
N PHE A 63 -9.44 18.02 18.47
CA PHE A 63 -9.98 18.51 19.73
C PHE A 63 -8.91 19.37 20.42
N ALA A 64 -9.00 20.69 20.26
CA ALA A 64 -8.25 21.62 21.08
C ALA A 64 -8.89 21.64 22.46
N LYS A 65 -8.20 21.11 23.48
CA LYS A 65 -8.62 21.28 24.86
C LYS A 65 -8.66 22.78 25.14
N ALA A 66 -9.84 23.32 25.46
CA ALA A 66 -9.98 24.72 25.83
C ALA A 66 -9.01 25.03 26.99
N LYS A 67 -8.13 26.01 26.80
CA LYS A 67 -7.33 26.55 27.91
C LYS A 67 -8.28 27.31 28.83
N LYS A 68 -8.24 26.97 30.13
CA LYS A 68 -8.94 27.69 31.18
C LYS A 68 -8.39 29.10 31.33
#